data_AF-U9TSJ4-F1
#
_entry.id   AF-U9TSJ4-F1
#
_cell.length_a   1.000
_cell.length_b   1.000
_cell.length_c   1.000
_cell.angle_alpha   90.00
_cell.angle_beta   90.00
_cell.angle_gamma   90.00
#
_symmetry.space_group_name_H-M   'P 1'
#
loop_
_entity.id
_entity.type
_entity.pdbx_description
1 polymer ?
#
loop_
_entity_poly.entity_id
_entity_poly.type
_entity_poly.pdbx_seq_one_letter_code
_entity_poly.pdbx_strand_id
1 'polypeptide(L)'
;KKGTGKVPRPPNCFFIYRRNKQAELKAFYQLTQGRTNEKSAKISKFIAEEWRNEPENVKDLFKTMAREAERLHAIKNPNYTYRPRQKKGNNREHY
;
A
#
# COMPACT_ATOMS: atom_id res chain seq x y z
N LYS A 1 -6.38 -16.29 1.26
CA LYS A 1 -6.39 -15.14 2.20
C LYS A 1 -7.49 -15.41 3.23
N LYS A 2 -7.17 -15.60 4.52
CA LYS A 2 -8.20 -15.76 5.56
C LYS A 2 -8.99 -14.45 5.64
N GLY A 3 -10.21 -14.46 5.10
CA GLY A 3 -11.16 -13.36 5.20
C GLY A 3 -11.71 -13.33 6.62
N THR A 4 -10.96 -12.74 7.55
CA THR A 4 -11.58 -12.23 8.76
C THR A 4 -12.55 -11.17 8.25
N GLY A 5 -13.87 -11.31 8.41
CA GLY A 5 -14.91 -10.41 7.85
C GLY A 5 -14.83 -8.93 8.27
N LYS A 6 -13.67 -8.47 8.75
CA LYS A 6 -13.29 -7.10 9.00
C LYS A 6 -13.01 -6.39 7.67
N VAL A 7 -13.70 -5.27 7.48
CA VAL A 7 -13.45 -4.32 6.41
C VAL A 7 -12.00 -3.81 6.51
N PRO A 8 -11.17 -3.92 5.45
CA PRO A 8 -9.81 -3.39 5.46
C PRO A 8 -9.82 -1.86 5.41
N ARG A 9 -8.72 -1.21 5.82
CA ARG A 9 -8.55 0.24 5.67
C ARG A 9 -8.63 0.66 4.20
N PRO A 10 -9.20 1.85 3.89
CA PRO A 10 -9.03 2.44 2.57
C PRO A 10 -7.53 2.65 2.28
N PRO A 11 -7.07 2.40 1.04
CA PRO A 11 -5.68 2.62 0.67
C PRO A 11 -5.35 4.11 0.60
N ASN A 12 -4.22 4.52 1.16
CA ASN A 12 -3.69 5.88 0.96
C ASN A 12 -3.01 6.02 -0.42
N CYS A 13 -2.59 7.25 -0.76
CA CYS A 13 -2.00 7.56 -2.06
C CYS A 13 -0.77 6.72 -2.38
N PHE A 14 0.15 6.55 -1.43
CA PHE A 14 1.34 5.72 -1.61
C PHE A 14 1.00 4.24 -1.81
N PHE A 15 -0.01 3.70 -1.11
CA PHE A 15 -0.46 2.32 -1.32
C PHE A 15 -1.04 2.11 -2.72
N ILE A 16 -1.77 3.09 -3.26
CA ILE A 16 -2.31 3.05 -4.63
C ILE A 16 -1.13 3.12 -5.62
N TYR A 17 -0.25 4.10 -5.47
CA TYR A 17 0.97 4.25 -6.28
C TYR A 17 1.81 2.98 -6.32
N ARG A 18 2.10 2.41 -5.16
CA ARG A 18 2.88 1.18 -5.04
C ARG A 18 2.24 0.01 -5.77
N ARG A 19 0.92 -0.15 -5.70
CA ARG A 19 0.22 -1.22 -6.45
C ARG A 19 0.37 -1.03 -7.95
N ASN A 20 0.27 0.21 -8.42
CA ASN A 20 0.47 0.56 -9.82
C ASN A 20 1.90 0.20 -10.27
N LYS A 21 2.92 0.74 -9.60
CA LYS A 21 4.34 0.45 -9.91
C LYS A 21 4.70 -1.02 -9.78
N GLN A 22 4.16 -1.73 -8.79
CA GLN A 22 4.41 -3.16 -8.64
C GLN A 22 3.80 -3.97 -9.79
N ALA A 23 2.65 -3.55 -10.34
CA ALA A 23 2.05 -4.19 -11.51
C ALA A 23 2.90 -3.95 -12.77
N GLU A 24 3.38 -2.71 -12.97
CA GLU A 24 4.30 -2.35 -14.06
C GLU A 24 5.59 -3.18 -14.01
N LEU A 25 6.25 -3.25 -12.85
CA LEU A 25 7.46 -4.03 -12.66
C LEU A 25 7.21 -5.52 -12.93
N LYS A 26 6.11 -6.07 -12.42
CA LYS A 26 5.76 -7.48 -12.65
C LYS A 26 5.57 -7.75 -14.15
N ALA A 27 4.88 -6.88 -14.87
CA ALA A 27 4.68 -7.02 -16.31
C ALA A 27 6.01 -6.94 -17.06
N PHE A 28 6.87 -5.98 -16.71
CA PHE A 28 8.21 -5.85 -17.28
C PHE A 28 9.05 -7.11 -17.09
N TYR A 29 9.18 -7.60 -15.86
CA TYR A 29 9.94 -8.82 -15.60
C TYR A 29 9.34 -10.05 -16.28
N GLN A 30 8.01 -10.13 -16.38
CA GLN A 30 7.35 -11.23 -17.08
C GLN A 30 7.70 -11.27 -18.57
N LEU A 31 7.90 -10.11 -19.19
CA LEU A 31 8.31 -9.98 -20.59
C LEU A 31 9.81 -10.21 -20.80
N THR A 32 10.67 -9.79 -19.86
CA THR A 32 12.13 -9.79 -20.04
C THR A 32 12.84 -11.00 -19.45
N GLN A 33 12.36 -11.54 -18.32
CA GLN A 33 13.04 -12.56 -17.53
C GLN A 33 12.12 -13.69 -17.05
N GLY A 34 10.84 -13.67 -17.43
CA GLY A 34 9.84 -14.64 -16.96
C GLY A 34 9.43 -14.39 -15.49
N ARG A 35 9.51 -15.40 -14.62
CA ARG A 35 9.07 -15.26 -13.22
C ARG A 35 10.12 -14.57 -12.36
N THR A 36 9.75 -13.44 -11.78
CA THR A 36 10.52 -12.72 -10.76
C THR A 36 10.32 -13.35 -9.38
N ASN A 37 11.41 -13.72 -8.70
CA ASN A 37 11.43 -14.13 -7.28
C ASN A 37 11.90 -12.99 -6.35
N GLU A 38 11.83 -11.74 -6.80
CA GLU A 38 12.27 -10.60 -6.01
C GLU A 38 11.51 -10.47 -4.68
N LYS A 39 12.26 -10.27 -3.60
CA LYS A 39 11.68 -10.09 -2.27
C LYS A 39 10.88 -8.78 -2.24
N SER A 40 9.61 -8.85 -1.83
CA SER A 40 8.72 -7.69 -1.67
C SER A 40 9.35 -6.52 -0.88
N ALA A 41 10.26 -6.80 0.06
CA ALA A 41 11.00 -5.77 0.78
C ALA A 41 11.91 -4.91 -0.12
N LYS A 42 12.60 -5.52 -1.10
CA LYS A 42 13.45 -4.79 -2.05
C LYS A 42 12.62 -3.89 -2.96
N ILE A 43 11.56 -4.46 -3.56
CA ILE A 43 10.59 -3.71 -4.37
C ILE A 43 9.99 -2.54 -3.58
N SER A 44 9.67 -2.74 -2.30
CA SER A 44 9.14 -1.67 -1.45
C SER A 44 10.12 -0.51 -1.28
N LYS A 45 11.41 -0.81 -1.10
CA LYS A 45 12.45 0.21 -0.94
C LYS A 45 12.62 1.02 -2.23
N PHE A 46 12.72 0.34 -3.36
CA PHE A 46 12.82 0.97 -4.68
C PHE A 46 11.62 1.89 -4.96
N ILE A 47 10.40 1.39 -4.82
CA ILE A 47 9.19 2.19 -5.05
C ILE A 47 9.09 3.38 -4.09
N ALA A 48 9.57 3.24 -2.85
CA ALA A 48 9.58 4.35 -1.90
C ALA A 48 10.55 5.46 -2.30
N GLU A 49 11.68 5.12 -2.93
CA GLU A 49 12.62 6.08 -3.51
C GLU A 49 12.02 6.77 -4.73
N GLU A 50 11.47 6.00 -5.67
CA GLU A 50 10.76 6.52 -6.84
C GLU A 50 9.65 7.51 -6.44
N TRP A 51 8.83 7.16 -5.44
CA TRP A 51 7.79 8.06 -4.95
C TRP A 51 8.32 9.40 -4.43
N ARG A 52 9.52 9.43 -3.83
CA ARG A 52 10.11 10.70 -3.36
C ARG A 52 10.51 11.58 -4.53
N ASN A 53 11.05 10.97 -5.58
CA ASN A 53 11.55 11.64 -6.78
C ASN A 53 10.46 11.96 -7.81
N GLU A 54 9.27 11.35 -7.67
CA GLU A 54 8.15 11.56 -8.59
C GLU A 54 7.69 13.03 -8.60
N PRO A 55 7.35 13.60 -9.78
CA PRO A 55 6.78 14.93 -9.92
C PRO A 55 5.51 15.17 -9.11
N GLU A 56 5.28 16.43 -8.72
CA GLU A 56 4.15 16.77 -7.85
C GLU A 56 2.78 16.50 -8.51
N ASN A 57 2.64 16.71 -9.82
CA ASN A 57 1.41 16.41 -10.56
C ASN A 57 1.04 14.92 -10.48
N VAL A 58 2.02 14.03 -10.49
CA VAL A 58 1.80 12.59 -10.34
C VAL A 58 1.40 12.29 -8.90
N LYS A 59 2.11 12.87 -7.91
CA LYS A 59 1.73 12.73 -6.50
C LYS A 59 0.30 13.20 -6.24
N ASP A 60 -0.11 14.30 -6.85
CA ASP A 60 -1.46 14.87 -6.74
C ASP A 60 -2.53 13.99 -7.37
N LEU A 61 -2.24 13.34 -8.49
CA LEU A 61 -3.12 12.32 -9.08
C LEU A 61 -3.38 11.19 -8.06
N PHE A 62 -2.34 10.65 -7.43
CA PHE A 62 -2.48 9.59 -6.42
C PHE A 62 -3.13 10.07 -5.12
N LYS A 63 -2.93 11.33 -4.71
CA LYS A 63 -3.68 11.95 -3.60
C LYS A 63 -5.17 12.04 -3.92
N THR A 64 -5.52 12.44 -5.15
CA THR A 64 -6.91 12.52 -5.61
C THR A 64 -7.58 11.15 -5.61
N MET A 65 -6.91 10.12 -6.13
CA MET A 65 -7.40 8.75 -6.08
C MET A 65 -7.56 8.23 -4.64
N ALA A 66 -6.69 8.62 -3.72
CA ALA A 66 -6.81 8.24 -2.31
C ALA A 66 -8.04 8.87 -1.64
N ARG A 67 -8.31 10.16 -1.91
CA ARG A 67 -9.52 10.85 -1.43
C ARG A 67 -10.78 10.17 -1.95
N GLU A 68 -10.80 9.81 -3.23
CA GLU A 68 -11.95 9.11 -3.81
C GLU A 68 -12.12 7.70 -3.23
N ALA A 69 -11.01 6.98 -3.01
CA ALA A 69 -11.06 5.67 -2.35
C ALA A 69 -11.60 5.76 -0.91
N GLU A 70 -11.23 6.81 -0.17
CA GLU A 70 -11.76 7.09 1.17
C GLU A 70 -13.25 7.42 1.12
N ARG A 71 -13.68 8.28 0.19
CA ARG A 71 -15.09 8.64 -0.02
C ARG A 71 -15.95 7.41 -0.33
N LEU A 72 -15.54 6.60 -1.32
CA LEU A 72 -16.23 5.37 -1.69
C LEU A 72 -16.26 4.35 -0.53
N HIS A 73 -15.17 4.27 0.23
CA HIS A 73 -15.09 3.41 1.40
C HIS A 73 -16.07 3.85 2.49
N ALA A 74 -16.19 5.15 2.76
CA ALA A 74 -17.12 5.71 3.75
C ALA A 74 -18.58 5.44 3.35
N ILE A 75 -18.93 5.63 2.07
CA ILE A 75 -20.27 5.33 1.55
C ILE A 75 -20.59 3.84 1.69
N LYS A 76 -19.65 2.96 1.32
CA LYS A 76 -19.86 1.51 1.37
C LYS A 76 -19.86 0.95 2.79
N ASN A 77 -19.20 1.62 3.73
CA ASN A 77 -19.03 1.16 5.10
C ASN A 77 -19.31 2.30 6.08
N PRO A 78 -20.58 2.75 6.23
CA PRO A 78 -20.93 3.91 7.05
C PRO A 78 -20.58 3.74 8.52
N ASN A 79 -20.57 2.50 9.02
CA ASN A 79 -20.22 2.17 10.42
C ASN A 79 -18.74 1.79 10.60
N TYR A 80 -17.90 2.06 9.61
CA TYR A 80 -16.47 1.75 9.72
C TYR A 80 -15.78 2.68 10.71
N THR A 81 -14.99 2.10 11.62
CA THR A 81 -14.09 2.86 12.48
C THR A 81 -12.75 2.14 12.58
N TYR A 82 -11.66 2.89 12.40
CA TYR A 82 -10.32 2.34 12.58
C TYR A 82 -10.05 2.07 14.07
N ARG A 83 -9.88 0.79 14.42
CA ARG A 83 -9.54 0.34 15.78
C ARG A 83 -8.20 -0.41 15.76
N PRO A 84 -7.06 0.28 15.91
CA PRO A 84 -5.76 -0.37 15.94
C PRO A 84 -5.69 -1.35 17.11
N ARG A 85 -5.17 -2.56 16.86
CA ARG A 85 -4.86 -3.50 17.94
C ARG A 85 -3.61 -3.01 18.65
N GLN A 86 -3.71 -2.65 19.92
CA GLN A 86 -2.55 -2.41 20.76
C GLN A 86 -1.75 -3.71 20.85
N LYS A 87 -0.47 -3.66 20.46
CA LYS A 87 0.46 -4.75 20.75
C LYS A 87 0.82 -4.62 22.23
N LYS A 88 0.59 -5.66 23.03
CA LYS A 88 1.18 -5.73 24.38
C LYS A 88 2.70 -5.62 24.18
N GLY A 89 3.31 -4.59 24.76
CA GLY A 89 4.74 -4.36 24.66
C GLY A 89 5.47 -5.56 25.23
N ASN A 90 6.30 -6.22 24.42
CA ASN A 90 7.34 -7.09 24.95
C ASN A 90 8.42 -6.16 25.49
N ASN A 91 8.27 -5.67 26.73
CA ASN A 91 9.39 -5.14 27.51
C ASN A 91 10.35 -6.30 27.73
N ARG A 92 11.26 -6.50 26.77
CA ARG A 92 12.53 -7.18 27.05
C ARG A 92 13.40 -6.12 27.71
N GLU A 93 13.29 -6.02 29.03
CA GLU A 93 14.27 -5.33 29.85
C GLU A 93 15.64 -5.95 29.51
N HIS A 94 16.50 -5.19 28.86
CA HIS A 94 17.92 -5.51 28.76
C HIS A 94 18.56 -4.95 30.04
N TYR A 95 18.81 -5.83 31.01
CA TYR A 95 19.82 -5.61 32.04
C TYR A 95 21.18 -6.09 31.51
#